data_AF-A0A6B3I6Q4-F1
#
_entry.id   AF-A0A6B3I6Q4-F1
#
_cell.length_a   1.000
_cell.length_b   1.000
_cell.length_c   1.000
_cell.angle_alpha   90.00
_cell.angle_beta   90.00
_cell.angle_gamma   90.00
#
_symmetry.space_group_name_H-M   'P 1'
#
loop_
_entity.id
_entity.type
_entity.pdbx_description
1 polymer ?
#
loop_
_entity_poly.entity_id
_entity_poly.type
_entity_poly.pdbx_seq_one_letter_code
_entity_poly.pdbx_strand_id
1 'polypeptide(L)'
;EARDRIGGRTWTGSFAGHLVERGGTWVESTQPHLGAELTRYSLALEEDLPIDRVMLPTPTGPKAFTPEDGFGRIGTIMDRMFDGSRQYFEKPFEPLYRADLLQSLDKLSL
;
A
#
# COMPACT_ATOMS: atom_id res chain seq x y z
N GLU A 1 -24.59 0.46 -9.41
CA GLU A 1 -23.53 0.21 -10.42
C GLU A 1 -23.88 0.99 -11.68
N ALA A 2 -22.95 1.74 -12.25
CA ALA A 2 -23.14 2.57 -13.44
C ALA A 2 -22.45 2.00 -14.69
N ARG A 3 -21.50 1.08 -14.51
CA ARG A 3 -20.84 0.35 -15.59
C ARG A 3 -21.58 -0.95 -15.90
N ASP A 4 -21.11 -1.64 -16.93
CA ASP A 4 -21.52 -2.98 -17.35
C ASP A 4 -20.85 -4.11 -16.53
N ARG A 5 -20.22 -3.77 -15.39
CA ARG A 5 -19.55 -4.71 -14.48
C ARG A 5 -19.63 -4.24 -13.04
N ILE A 6 -19.44 -5.14 -12.09
CA ILE A 6 -19.26 -4.82 -10.67
C ILE A 6 -17.77 -4.56 -10.33
N GLY A 7 -17.50 -4.23 -9.07
CA GLY A 7 -16.15 -4.07 -8.50
C GLY A 7 -15.65 -2.62 -8.45
N GLY A 8 -16.18 -1.73 -9.29
CA GLY A 8 -15.78 -0.31 -9.28
C GLY A 8 -14.28 -0.12 -9.53
N ARG A 9 -13.53 0.29 -8.49
CA ARG A 9 -12.07 0.52 -8.54
C ARG A 9 -11.24 -0.76 -8.35
N THR A 10 -11.86 -1.92 -8.14
CA THR A 10 -11.21 -3.23 -8.26
C THR A 10 -11.61 -3.85 -9.61
N TRP A 11 -10.63 -4.34 -10.37
CA TRP A 11 -10.87 -4.86 -11.72
C TRP A 11 -9.75 -5.75 -12.23
N THR A 12 -10.03 -7.05 -12.29
CA THR A 12 -9.25 -8.03 -13.04
C THR A 12 -9.63 -7.98 -14.52
N GLY A 13 -8.65 -7.81 -15.39
CA GLY A 13 -8.80 -7.93 -16.84
C GLY A 13 -7.75 -8.86 -17.43
N SER A 14 -7.59 -8.81 -18.75
CA SER A 14 -6.55 -9.58 -19.44
C SER A 14 -5.61 -8.66 -20.21
N PHE A 15 -4.34 -9.05 -20.28
CA PHE A 15 -3.31 -8.42 -21.11
C PHE A 15 -2.26 -9.45 -21.49
N ALA A 16 -1.86 -9.49 -22.78
CA ALA A 16 -0.87 -10.44 -23.30
C ALA A 16 -1.14 -11.93 -22.95
N GLY A 17 -2.41 -12.33 -22.85
CA GLY A 17 -2.80 -13.71 -22.50
C GLY A 17 -2.78 -14.03 -20.99
N HIS A 18 -2.47 -13.05 -20.15
CA HIS A 18 -2.44 -13.19 -18.69
C HIS A 18 -3.56 -12.39 -18.04
N LEU A 19 -3.99 -12.83 -16.85
CA LEU A 19 -4.81 -12.00 -15.97
C LEU A 19 -3.94 -10.86 -15.44
N VAL A 20 -4.50 -9.66 -15.43
CA VAL A 20 -3.85 -8.47 -14.87
C VAL A 20 -4.84 -7.68 -14.06
N GLU A 21 -4.36 -7.15 -12.95
CA GLU A 21 -5.14 -6.32 -12.07
C GLU A 21 -4.97 -4.85 -12.43
N ARG A 22 -6.09 -4.17 -12.63
CA ARG A 22 -6.14 -2.79 -13.15
C ARG A 22 -6.51 -1.77 -12.08
N GLY A 23 -6.62 -2.21 -10.83
CA GLY A 23 -7.05 -1.39 -9.71
C GLY A 23 -6.71 -2.03 -8.36
N GLY A 24 -7.55 -1.81 -7.35
CA GLY A 24 -7.37 -2.40 -6.03
C GLY A 24 -7.38 -3.93 -6.09
N THR A 25 -6.37 -4.55 -5.46
CA THR A 25 -6.08 -5.98 -5.58
C THR A 25 -5.58 -6.56 -4.27
N TRP A 26 -4.51 -5.98 -3.73
CA TRP A 26 -3.84 -6.52 -2.57
C TRP A 26 -4.65 -6.34 -1.30
N VAL A 27 -4.66 -7.38 -0.50
CA VAL A 27 -5.41 -7.50 0.74
C VAL A 27 -4.49 -8.04 1.82
N GLU A 28 -4.78 -7.71 3.07
CA GLU A 28 -4.04 -8.23 4.22
C GLU A 28 -5.01 -8.57 5.35
N SER A 29 -4.76 -9.67 6.07
CA SER A 29 -5.62 -10.12 7.18
C SER A 29 -5.64 -9.14 8.35
N THR A 30 -4.63 -8.28 8.49
CA THR A 30 -4.56 -7.23 9.52
C THR A 30 -5.54 -6.08 9.27
N GLN A 31 -6.12 -5.97 8.07
CA GLN A 31 -7.16 -4.99 7.76
C GLN A 31 -8.50 -5.53 8.30
N PRO A 32 -9.05 -4.98 9.41
CA PRO A 32 -10.02 -5.70 10.23
C PRO A 32 -11.31 -6.07 9.50
N HIS A 33 -11.87 -5.14 8.70
CA HIS A 33 -13.10 -5.38 7.96
C HIS A 33 -12.90 -6.42 6.85
N LEU A 34 -11.78 -6.32 6.14
CA LEU A 34 -11.48 -7.21 5.01
C LEU A 34 -11.07 -8.60 5.49
N GLY A 35 -10.22 -8.68 6.51
CA GLY A 35 -9.79 -9.93 7.14
C GLY A 35 -10.96 -10.74 7.71
N ALA A 36 -11.98 -10.07 8.26
CA ALA A 36 -13.21 -10.72 8.69
C ALA A 36 -13.96 -11.39 7.52
N GLU A 37 -14.08 -10.72 6.37
CA GLU A 37 -14.76 -11.28 5.19
C GLU A 37 -13.93 -12.37 4.50
N LEU A 38 -12.60 -12.24 4.46
CA LEU A 38 -11.70 -13.31 3.99
C LEU A 38 -11.93 -14.60 4.78
N THR A 39 -12.03 -14.49 6.10
CA THR A 39 -12.34 -15.62 6.99
C THR A 39 -13.76 -16.15 6.76
N ARG A 40 -14.76 -15.25 6.76
CA ARG A 40 -16.19 -15.58 6.61
C ARG A 40 -16.47 -16.38 5.34
N TYR A 41 -15.84 -16.02 4.23
CA TYR A 41 -16.02 -16.67 2.94
C TYR A 41 -14.93 -17.69 2.60
N SER A 42 -14.00 -17.98 3.53
CA SER A 42 -12.90 -18.93 3.32
C SER A 42 -12.07 -18.62 2.06
N LEU A 43 -11.77 -17.34 1.85
CA LEU A 43 -10.97 -16.87 0.72
C LEU A 43 -9.48 -17.00 1.06
N ALA A 44 -8.75 -17.74 0.24
CA ALA A 44 -7.30 -17.88 0.37
C ALA A 44 -6.58 -16.61 -0.12
N LEU A 45 -5.41 -16.34 0.46
CA LEU A 45 -4.47 -15.35 -0.05
C LEU A 45 -3.59 -16.00 -1.12
N GLU A 46 -3.33 -15.26 -2.19
CA GLU A 46 -2.32 -15.60 -3.20
C GLU A 46 -1.15 -14.63 -3.02
N GLU A 47 0.06 -15.15 -2.86
CA GLU A 47 1.28 -14.34 -2.73
C GLU A 47 1.84 -13.98 -4.11
N ASP A 48 2.32 -12.74 -4.24
CA ASP A 48 3.05 -12.32 -5.43
C ASP A 48 4.39 -13.06 -5.54
N LEU A 49 4.87 -13.23 -6.77
CA LEU A 49 6.19 -13.80 -7.03
C LEU A 49 7.29 -12.94 -6.39
N PRO A 50 8.36 -13.57 -5.87
CA PRO A 50 9.49 -12.84 -5.31
C PRO A 50 10.15 -11.98 -6.38
N ILE A 51 10.69 -10.83 -5.96
CA ILE A 51 11.41 -9.94 -6.86
C ILE A 51 12.92 -10.23 -6.85
N ASP A 52 13.54 -10.19 -8.02
CA ASP A 52 15.00 -10.45 -8.15
C ASP A 52 15.84 -9.17 -8.09
N ARG A 53 15.24 -8.01 -8.42
CA ARG A 53 15.94 -6.73 -8.51
C ARG A 53 15.00 -5.56 -8.26
N VAL A 54 15.56 -4.45 -7.77
CA VAL A 54 14.84 -3.18 -7.60
C VAL A 54 15.54 -2.11 -8.44
N MET A 55 14.76 -1.31 -9.18
CA MET A 55 15.28 -0.16 -9.93
C MET A 55 14.98 1.13 -9.16
N LEU A 56 16.00 1.85 -8.71
CA LEU A 56 15.84 3.10 -7.96
C LEU A 56 16.52 4.28 -8.68
N PRO A 57 15.97 5.50 -8.57
CA PRO A 57 16.59 6.69 -9.13
C PRO A 57 17.90 7.03 -8.41
N THR A 58 18.89 7.52 -9.17
CA THR A 58 20.13 8.09 -8.63
C THR A 58 20.46 9.40 -9.36
N PRO A 59 21.39 10.23 -8.85
CA PRO A 59 21.77 11.49 -9.51
C PRO A 59 22.27 11.32 -10.96
N THR A 60 22.75 10.13 -11.32
CA THR A 60 23.23 9.81 -12.67
C THR A 60 22.26 8.92 -13.47
N GLY A 61 21.01 8.78 -13.00
CA GLY A 61 19.96 7.97 -13.62
C GLY A 61 19.55 6.74 -12.80
N PRO A 62 18.49 6.01 -13.19
CA PRO A 62 18.07 4.81 -12.48
C PRO A 62 19.14 3.72 -12.48
N LYS A 63 19.31 3.02 -11.35
CA LYS A 63 20.23 1.89 -11.21
C LYS A 63 19.53 0.70 -10.58
N ALA A 64 20.05 -0.50 -10.86
CA ALA A 64 19.62 -1.74 -10.26
C ALA A 64 20.27 -1.93 -8.88
N PHE A 65 19.49 -2.44 -7.93
CA PHE A 65 19.89 -2.82 -6.58
C PHE A 65 19.35 -4.21 -6.26
N THR A 66 19.95 -4.87 -5.27
CA THR A 66 19.35 -6.07 -4.67
C THR A 66 18.05 -5.67 -3.96
N PRO A 67 17.08 -6.59 -3.78
CA PRO A 67 15.88 -6.33 -3.00
C PRO A 67 16.19 -5.83 -1.57
N GLU A 68 17.18 -6.44 -0.92
CA GLU A 68 17.64 -6.05 0.43
C GLU A 68 18.14 -4.59 0.46
N ASP A 69 19.09 -4.23 -0.41
CA ASP A 69 19.62 -2.86 -0.46
C ASP A 69 18.55 -1.85 -0.87
N GLY A 70 17.71 -2.22 -1.84
CA GLY A 70 16.68 -1.35 -2.38
C GLY A 70 15.60 -1.02 -1.34
N PHE A 71 15.00 -2.06 -0.75
CA PHE A 71 13.97 -1.87 0.27
C PHE A 71 14.52 -1.36 1.59
N GLY A 72 15.76 -1.70 1.98
CA GLY A 72 16.39 -1.13 3.17
C GLY A 72 16.54 0.40 3.08
N ARG A 73 16.94 0.91 1.90
CA ARG A 73 17.01 2.36 1.64
C ARG A 73 15.64 3.02 1.69
N ILE A 74 14.63 2.41 1.06
CA ILE A 74 13.25 2.92 1.11
C ILE A 74 12.74 2.93 2.55
N GLY A 75 12.98 1.85 3.31
CA GLY A 75 12.58 1.71 4.70
C GLY A 75 13.13 2.85 5.58
N THR A 76 14.41 3.17 5.44
CA THR A 76 15.02 4.29 6.19
C THR A 76 14.33 5.64 5.90
N ILE A 77 13.90 5.88 4.66
CA ILE A 77 13.18 7.10 4.28
C ILE A 77 11.76 7.07 4.86
N MET A 78 11.07 5.93 4.75
CA MET A 78 9.72 5.74 5.29
C MET A 78 9.68 5.91 6.81
N ASP A 79 10.66 5.36 7.54
CA ASP A 79 10.76 5.50 9.00
C ASP A 79 10.85 6.98 9.41
N ARG A 80 11.65 7.77 8.69
CA ARG A 80 11.74 9.20 8.93
C ARG A 80 10.48 9.96 8.54
N MET A 81 9.87 9.59 7.41
CA MET A 81 8.67 10.25 6.91
C MET A 81 7.46 10.02 7.83
N PHE A 82 7.36 8.83 8.42
CA PHE A 82 6.29 8.44 9.34
C PHE A 82 6.66 8.59 10.82
N ASP A 83 7.77 9.26 11.13
CA ASP A 83 8.16 9.49 12.52
C ASP A 83 7.07 10.26 13.29
N GLY A 84 6.82 9.84 14.54
CA GLY A 84 5.73 10.37 15.35
C GLY A 84 4.32 9.84 15.02
N SER A 85 4.13 9.00 13.98
CA SER A 85 2.79 8.50 13.60
C SER A 85 2.03 7.81 14.73
N ARG A 86 2.74 7.12 15.64
CA ARG A 86 2.11 6.49 16.82
C ARG A 86 1.49 7.50 17.78
N GLN A 87 2.02 8.73 17.84
CA GLN A 87 1.46 9.83 18.63
C GLN A 87 0.35 10.55 17.87
N TYR A 88 0.55 10.81 16.58
CA TYR A 88 -0.43 11.54 15.76
C TYR A 88 -1.69 10.70 15.47
N PHE A 89 -1.54 9.40 15.30
CA PHE A 89 -2.59 8.46 14.93
C PHE A 89 -2.71 7.30 15.93
N GLU A 90 -2.66 7.61 17.23
CA GLU A 90 -2.86 6.60 18.30
C GLU A 90 -4.21 5.88 18.19
N LYS A 91 -5.19 6.52 17.55
CA LYS A 91 -6.46 5.93 17.13
C LYS A 91 -6.60 6.06 15.60
N PRO A 92 -6.03 5.15 14.80
CA PRO A 92 -5.95 5.31 13.35
C PRO A 92 -7.32 5.30 12.65
N PHE A 93 -8.35 4.73 13.28
CA PHE A 93 -9.73 4.77 12.78
C PHE A 93 -10.51 6.04 13.18
N GLU A 94 -9.90 6.91 14.00
CA GLU A 94 -10.39 8.24 14.37
C GLU A 94 -9.36 9.29 13.92
N PRO A 95 -9.24 9.58 12.61
CA PRO A 95 -8.08 10.29 12.04
C PRO A 95 -7.88 11.72 12.56
N LEU A 96 -8.92 12.35 13.12
CA LEU A 96 -8.85 13.70 13.71
C LEU A 96 -8.80 13.67 15.25
N TYR A 97 -8.59 12.50 15.87
CA TYR A 97 -8.52 12.37 17.34
C TYR A 97 -7.45 13.29 17.95
N ARG A 98 -6.30 13.44 17.27
CA ARG A 98 -5.23 14.40 17.60
C ARG A 98 -5.20 15.60 16.67
N ALA A 99 -6.37 16.17 16.35
CA ALA A 99 -6.44 17.39 15.55
C ALA A 99 -5.58 18.53 16.11
N ASP A 100 -5.39 18.58 17.44
CA ASP A 100 -4.49 19.51 18.12
C ASP A 100 -3.04 19.44 17.62
N LEU A 101 -2.57 18.24 17.25
CA LEU A 101 -1.25 18.01 16.68
C LEU A 101 -1.22 18.05 15.14
N LEU A 102 -2.32 17.63 14.50
CA LEU A 102 -2.37 17.44 13.05
C LEU A 102 -2.62 18.73 12.27
N GLN A 103 -3.35 19.70 12.80
CA GLN A 103 -3.77 20.90 12.05
C GLN A 103 -2.61 21.72 11.46
N SER A 104 -1.45 21.75 12.12
CA SER A 104 -0.27 22.45 11.58
C SER A 104 0.43 21.61 10.50
N LEU A 105 0.41 20.29 10.63
CA LEU A 105 1.03 19.33 9.72
C LEU A 105 0.21 19.12 8.44
N ASP A 106 -1.12 19.20 8.51
CA ASP A 106 -2.04 19.03 7.37
C ASP A 106 -1.92 20.13 6.30
N LYS A 107 -1.07 21.13 6.56
CA LYS A 107 -0.68 22.18 5.59
C LYS A 107 0.52 21.77 4.73
N LEU A 108 1.18 20.67 5.08
CA LEU A 108 2.35 20.16 4.37
C LEU A 108 1.90 19.13 3.34
N SER A 109 2.62 19.07 2.21
CA SER A 109 2.50 17.93 1.29
C SER A 109 3.53 16.87 1.65
N LEU A 110 3.26 15.64 1.20
CA LEU A 110 4.28 14.62 1.02
C LEU A 110 5.18 14.98 -0.18
#